data_AF-A0A9E1MCC9-F1
#
_entry.id   AF-A0A9E1MCC9-F1
#
_cell.length_a   1.000
_cell.length_b   1.000
_cell.length_c   1.000
_cell.angle_alpha   90.00
_cell.angle_beta   90.00
_cell.angle_gamma   90.00
#
_symmetry.space_group_name_H-M   'P 1'
#
loop_
_entity.id
_entity.type
_entity.pdbx_description
1 polymer ?
#
loop_
_entity_poly.entity_id
_entity_poly.type
_entity_poly.pdbx_seq_one_letter_code
_entity_poly.pdbx_strand_id
1 'polypeptide(L)'
;MRNILNINSDWILSAEKTPDGKAVHKRILPLNKEDAYCYYLELLGAAPSMEVFVNQEKIGVHTGSYTLYRVDVTDQIVNGDNELDIVCDSEVPCLDASLIVVGKHHFSLDHFGDAGLTVIPEEISTSSASIRITAHAKNLPEDAMISYTVLTTTGTMLANKSVPASAPEYICHLTNPCLWNGKTSPKLYVVVAGLIVNGATEDQIVLPFGLRNLSMESNGSVLVNGLCVPEKDLIRTLESDPFVYDDMDEDGSFACVELKELCDIAADEEDCRNLLTEYVLQNAYHPSILCWKLPEDHADFAALLRELDSTRPVLF
;
A
#
# COMPACT_ATOMS: atom_id res chain seq x y z
N MET A 1 -18.49 4.02 0.84
CA MET A 1 -17.31 4.83 1.28
C MET A 1 -16.80 4.22 2.58
N ARG A 2 -15.48 4.04 2.68
CA ARG A 2 -14.83 3.46 3.87
C ARG A 2 -14.94 4.43 5.04
N ASN A 3 -15.32 3.92 6.20
CA ASN A 3 -15.26 4.66 7.45
C ASN A 3 -14.00 4.22 8.20
N ILE A 4 -13.01 5.12 8.28
CA ILE A 4 -11.73 4.84 8.93
C ILE A 4 -11.72 5.54 10.28
N LEU A 5 -11.69 4.74 11.34
CA LEU A 5 -11.62 5.22 12.72
C LEU A 5 -10.17 5.16 13.17
N ASN A 6 -9.56 6.31 13.43
CA ASN A 6 -8.22 6.35 14.01
C ASN A 6 -8.25 5.80 15.43
N ILE A 7 -7.40 4.81 15.69
CA ILE A 7 -7.23 4.15 16.99
C ILE A 7 -5.77 4.19 17.46
N ASN A 8 -5.07 5.32 17.26
CA ASN A 8 -3.71 5.54 17.74
C ASN A 8 -3.59 5.97 19.20
N SER A 9 -4.62 6.60 19.77
CA SER A 9 -4.59 7.15 21.14
C SER A 9 -4.95 6.10 22.19
N ASP A 10 -4.97 6.44 23.48
CA ASP A 10 -5.69 5.64 24.51
C ASP A 10 -5.28 4.17 24.69
N TRP A 11 -4.12 3.76 24.16
CA TRP A 11 -3.53 2.46 24.45
C TRP A 11 -3.01 2.43 25.89
N ILE A 12 -3.30 1.34 26.58
CA ILE A 12 -2.84 1.08 27.94
C ILE A 12 -1.79 -0.02 27.87
N LEU A 13 -0.55 0.34 28.15
CA LEU A 13 0.52 -0.63 28.36
C LEU A 13 0.26 -1.41 29.65
N SER A 14 0.13 -2.74 29.53
CA SER A 14 0.01 -3.65 30.67
C SER A 14 1.25 -3.60 31.55
N ALA A 15 1.05 -3.60 32.87
CA ALA A 15 2.15 -3.75 33.84
C ALA A 15 2.76 -5.17 33.82
N GLU A 16 1.98 -6.15 33.36
CA GLU A 16 2.41 -7.53 33.20
C GLU A 16 2.82 -7.78 31.75
N LYS A 17 4.03 -8.34 31.57
CA LYS A 17 4.53 -8.84 30.29
C LYS A 17 4.13 -10.30 30.10
N THR A 18 4.14 -10.77 28.85
CA THR A 18 3.96 -12.20 28.55
C THR A 18 5.09 -13.04 29.17
N PRO A 19 4.94 -14.37 29.29
CA PRO A 19 5.99 -15.24 29.85
C PRO A 19 7.34 -15.17 29.12
N ASP A 20 7.34 -14.86 27.82
CA ASP A 20 8.51 -14.64 26.97
C ASP A 20 9.01 -13.18 26.98
N GLY A 21 8.37 -12.30 27.76
CA GLY A 21 8.84 -10.94 28.02
C GLY A 21 8.34 -9.87 27.04
N LYS A 22 7.34 -10.17 26.21
CA LYS A 22 6.72 -9.20 25.30
C LYS A 22 5.80 -8.24 26.04
N ALA A 23 5.72 -7.00 25.57
CA ALA A 23 4.77 -6.01 26.04
C ALA A 23 3.36 -6.35 25.55
N VAL A 24 2.35 -5.98 26.33
CA VAL A 24 0.93 -6.14 25.98
C VAL A 24 0.28 -4.77 26.03
N HIS A 25 -0.16 -4.28 24.88
CA HIS A 25 -0.88 -3.02 24.72
C HIS A 25 -2.36 -3.30 24.61
N LYS A 26 -3.16 -2.69 25.47
CA LYS A 26 -4.60 -2.93 25.55
C LYS A 26 -5.38 -1.70 25.13
N ARG A 27 -6.47 -1.91 24.40
CA ARG A 27 -7.43 -0.86 24.03
C ARG A 27 -8.85 -1.42 24.10
N ILE A 28 -9.80 -0.57 24.50
CA ILE A 28 -11.23 -0.87 24.41
C ILE A 28 -11.84 -0.12 23.23
N LEU A 29 -12.54 -0.85 22.37
CA LEU A 29 -13.27 -0.32 21.21
C LEU A 29 -14.78 -0.46 21.45
N PRO A 30 -15.47 0.62 21.88
CA PRO A 30 -16.92 0.61 22.00
C PRO A 30 -17.55 0.71 20.61
N LEU A 31 -18.14 -0.39 20.14
CA LEU A 31 -18.68 -0.53 18.78
C LEU A 31 -20.14 -0.97 18.80
N ASN A 32 -20.91 -0.47 17.84
CA ASN A 32 -22.20 -1.04 17.47
C ASN A 32 -21.98 -1.82 16.19
N LYS A 33 -22.01 -3.15 16.29
CA LYS A 33 -21.81 -4.05 15.15
C LYS A 33 -23.03 -4.03 14.25
N GLU A 34 -22.80 -3.84 12.97
CA GLU A 34 -23.81 -3.85 11.93
C GLU A 34 -23.50 -4.98 10.94
N ASP A 35 -24.43 -5.91 10.75
CA ASP A 35 -24.24 -7.11 9.90
C ASP A 35 -23.95 -6.81 8.41
N ALA A 36 -24.22 -5.58 7.97
CA ALA A 36 -23.95 -5.13 6.61
C ALA A 36 -22.48 -4.74 6.37
N TYR A 37 -21.67 -4.67 7.44
CA TYR A 37 -20.30 -4.19 7.41
C TYR A 37 -19.29 -5.26 7.83
N CYS A 38 -18.08 -5.12 7.28
CA CYS A 38 -16.88 -5.81 7.70
C CYS A 38 -15.98 -4.83 8.47
N TYR A 39 -15.19 -5.36 9.38
CA TYR A 39 -14.33 -4.61 10.31
C TYR A 39 -12.91 -5.12 10.16
N TYR A 40 -12.00 -4.25 9.75
CA TYR A 40 -10.59 -4.57 9.57
C TYR A 40 -9.74 -3.72 10.50
N LEU A 41 -8.77 -4.33 11.16
CA LEU A 41 -7.67 -3.58 11.77
C LEU A 41 -6.62 -3.32 10.71
N GLU A 42 -6.14 -2.10 10.64
CA GLU A 42 -5.01 -1.65 9.84
C GLU A 42 -3.95 -1.14 10.80
N LEU A 43 -2.78 -1.78 10.83
CA LEU A 43 -1.73 -1.57 11.80
C LEU A 43 -0.41 -1.33 11.05
N LEU A 44 0.23 -0.20 11.30
CA LEU A 44 1.50 0.19 10.69
C LEU A 44 2.64 0.06 11.70
N GLY A 45 3.76 -0.52 11.26
CA GLY A 45 5.03 -0.44 11.98
C GLY A 45 5.04 -1.14 13.32
N ALA A 46 4.64 -2.41 13.34
CA ALA A 46 4.70 -3.20 14.55
C ALA A 46 6.05 -3.92 14.68
N ALA A 47 6.84 -3.52 15.67
CA ALA A 47 8.24 -3.91 15.77
C ALA A 47 8.43 -5.27 16.46
N PRO A 48 9.46 -6.02 16.03
CA PRO A 48 9.60 -6.64 14.71
C PRO A 48 8.54 -7.73 14.44
N SER A 49 7.75 -8.08 15.46
CA SER A 49 6.60 -8.95 15.35
C SER A 49 5.49 -8.48 16.27
N MET A 50 4.25 -8.54 15.78
CA MET A 50 3.05 -8.35 16.57
C MET A 50 2.14 -9.56 16.52
N GLU A 51 1.44 -9.78 17.63
CA GLU A 51 0.32 -10.69 17.72
C GLU A 51 -0.92 -9.88 18.07
N VAL A 52 -1.98 -10.04 17.27
CA VAL A 52 -3.23 -9.29 17.42
C VAL A 52 -4.28 -10.19 18.06
N PHE A 53 -4.90 -9.70 19.13
CA PHE A 53 -6.00 -10.38 19.79
C PHE A 53 -7.22 -9.47 19.88
N VAL A 54 -8.40 -10.02 19.59
CA VAL A 54 -9.69 -9.35 19.78
C VAL A 54 -10.55 -10.21 20.68
N ASN A 55 -11.06 -9.65 21.76
CA ASN A 55 -11.88 -10.35 22.75
C ASN A 55 -11.22 -11.66 23.23
N GLN A 56 -9.91 -11.60 23.51
CA GLN A 56 -9.04 -12.70 23.95
C GLN A 56 -8.77 -13.79 22.89
N GLU A 57 -9.33 -13.67 21.68
CA GLU A 57 -9.06 -14.56 20.56
C GLU A 57 -7.87 -14.05 19.75
N LYS A 58 -6.89 -14.92 19.46
CA LYS A 58 -5.76 -14.58 18.60
C LYS A 58 -6.20 -14.56 17.14
N ILE A 59 -6.10 -13.40 16.51
CA ILE A 59 -6.54 -13.17 15.13
C ILE A 59 -5.40 -13.43 14.14
N GLY A 60 -4.21 -12.94 14.45
CA GLY A 60 -3.10 -12.97 13.51
C GLY A 60 -1.76 -12.68 14.15
N VAL A 61 -0.72 -12.93 13.35
CA VAL A 61 0.66 -12.56 13.64
C VAL A 61 1.18 -11.85 12.39
N HIS A 62 1.92 -10.77 12.59
CA HIS A 62 2.64 -10.10 11.52
C HIS A 62 4.08 -9.86 11.95
N THR A 63 4.98 -10.04 11.01
CA THR A 63 6.41 -9.72 11.10
C THR A 63 6.64 -8.60 10.11
N GLY A 64 7.08 -7.43 10.58
CA GLY A 64 7.28 -6.28 9.69
C GLY A 64 7.15 -4.92 10.37
N SER A 65 8.30 -4.30 10.63
CA SER A 65 8.37 -2.94 11.19
C SER A 65 8.12 -1.82 10.16
N TYR A 66 8.05 -2.17 8.87
CA TYR A 66 8.05 -1.19 7.76
C TYR A 66 6.82 -1.32 6.85
N THR A 67 5.97 -2.32 7.08
CA THR A 67 4.83 -2.62 6.21
C THR A 67 3.52 -2.47 6.98
N LEU A 68 2.49 -2.10 6.24
CA LEU A 68 1.13 -2.04 6.73
C LEU A 68 0.55 -3.45 6.82
N TYR A 69 0.02 -3.81 7.97
CA TYR A 69 -0.69 -5.06 8.18
C TYR A 69 -2.19 -4.80 8.28
N ARG A 70 -2.98 -5.56 7.53
CA ARG A 70 -4.44 -5.58 7.67
C ARG A 70 -4.94 -6.96 8.06
N VAL A 71 -5.91 -6.99 8.95
CA VAL A 71 -6.55 -8.23 9.38
C VAL A 71 -8.06 -8.05 9.58
N ASP A 72 -8.84 -8.96 9.02
CA ASP A 72 -10.29 -9.02 9.21
C ASP A 72 -10.60 -9.49 10.64
N VAL A 73 -11.36 -8.67 11.37
CA VAL A 73 -11.83 -8.97 12.74
C VAL A 73 -13.35 -9.03 12.82
N THR A 74 -14.04 -9.05 11.67
CA THR A 74 -15.50 -8.95 11.56
C THR A 74 -16.20 -9.95 12.46
N ASP A 75 -15.73 -11.20 12.50
CA ASP A 75 -16.39 -12.26 13.26
C ASP A 75 -16.21 -12.10 14.78
N GLN A 76 -15.11 -11.48 15.22
CA GLN A 76 -14.79 -11.29 16.63
C GLN A 76 -15.40 -10.04 17.24
N ILE A 77 -15.79 -9.05 16.44
CA ILE A 77 -16.48 -7.85 16.94
C ILE A 77 -17.86 -8.22 17.52
N VAL A 78 -18.22 -7.60 18.65
CA VAL A 78 -19.54 -7.66 19.31
C VAL A 78 -20.09 -6.26 19.58
N ASN A 79 -21.39 -6.17 19.89
CA ASN A 79 -22.01 -4.93 20.35
C ASN A 79 -21.52 -4.56 21.76
N GLY A 80 -21.10 -3.31 21.94
CA GLY A 80 -20.54 -2.79 23.18
C GLY A 80 -19.01 -2.74 23.13
N ASP A 81 -18.38 -2.97 24.28
CA ASP A 81 -16.93 -2.89 24.43
C ASP A 81 -16.25 -4.12 23.83
N ASN A 82 -15.26 -3.90 22.98
CA ASN A 82 -14.38 -4.94 22.43
C ASN A 82 -12.96 -4.73 22.95
N GLU A 83 -12.34 -5.78 23.49
CA GLU A 83 -10.94 -5.74 23.95
C GLU A 83 -10.01 -6.00 22.76
N LEU A 84 -9.12 -5.07 22.48
CA LEU A 84 -8.05 -5.20 21.49
C LEU A 84 -6.72 -5.23 22.23
N ASP A 85 -6.01 -6.35 22.12
CA ASP A 85 -4.65 -6.50 22.64
C ASP A 85 -3.65 -6.65 21.49
N ILE A 86 -2.57 -5.86 21.53
CA ILE A 86 -1.40 -6.02 20.67
C ILE A 86 -0.24 -6.47 21.55
N VAL A 87 0.31 -7.64 21.24
CA VAL A 87 1.50 -8.19 21.91
C VAL A 87 2.70 -8.01 21.00
N CYS A 88 3.70 -7.27 21.46
CA CYS A 88 4.91 -6.95 20.67
C CYS A 88 6.14 -6.75 21.55
N ASP A 89 7.32 -6.68 20.94
CA ASP A 89 8.58 -6.45 21.65
C ASP A 89 8.79 -4.97 22.07
N SER A 90 7.97 -4.07 21.53
CA SER A 90 8.05 -2.63 21.74
C SER A 90 7.13 -2.13 22.85
N GLU A 91 7.56 -1.06 23.55
CA GLU A 91 6.74 -0.29 24.49
C GLU A 91 5.77 0.68 23.78
N VAL A 92 5.71 0.64 22.45
CA VAL A 92 4.72 1.31 21.59
C VAL A 92 4.12 0.25 20.66
N PRO A 93 2.78 0.10 20.56
CA PRO A 93 2.17 -1.02 19.84
C PRO A 93 2.38 -0.97 18.33
N CYS A 94 2.33 0.23 17.77
CA CYS A 94 2.35 0.50 16.34
C CYS A 94 2.64 1.99 16.10
N LEU A 95 3.10 2.35 14.91
CA LEU A 95 3.23 3.74 14.46
C LEU A 95 1.86 4.35 14.17
N ASP A 96 0.99 3.57 13.52
CA ASP A 96 -0.39 3.92 13.21
C ASP A 96 -1.29 2.68 13.36
N ALA A 97 -2.55 2.89 13.69
CA ALA A 97 -3.58 1.92 13.92
C ALA A 97 -4.94 2.55 13.61
N SER A 98 -5.68 1.88 12.73
CA SER A 98 -7.02 2.27 12.31
C SER A 98 -7.96 1.07 12.33
N LEU A 99 -9.22 1.32 12.63
CA LEU A 99 -10.32 0.38 12.39
C LEU A 99 -11.04 0.83 11.12
N ILE A 100 -10.92 0.05 10.05
CA ILE A 100 -11.59 0.28 8.78
C ILE A 100 -12.92 -0.47 8.79
N VAL A 101 -14.01 0.28 8.66
CA VAL A 101 -15.38 -0.26 8.53
C VAL A 101 -15.81 -0.08 7.07
N VAL A 102 -16.05 -1.21 6.39
CA VAL A 102 -16.40 -1.26 4.97
C VAL A 102 -17.67 -2.06 4.76
N GLY A 103 -18.45 -1.75 3.73
CA GLY A 103 -19.62 -2.56 3.39
C GLY A 103 -19.22 -3.98 3.00
N LYS A 104 -20.15 -4.93 3.06
CA LYS A 104 -19.93 -6.33 2.67
C LYS A 104 -19.25 -6.52 1.31
N HIS A 105 -19.54 -5.64 0.34
CA HIS A 105 -18.85 -5.60 -0.94
C HIS A 105 -17.85 -4.43 -0.93
N HIS A 106 -16.57 -4.75 -0.99
CA HIS A 106 -15.49 -3.77 -0.97
C HIS A 106 -14.31 -4.24 -1.83
N PHE A 107 -13.43 -3.32 -2.19
CA PHE A 107 -12.14 -3.69 -2.76
C PHE A 107 -11.26 -4.30 -1.67
N SER A 108 -10.44 -5.28 -2.06
CA SER A 108 -9.60 -6.09 -1.20
C SER A 108 -8.80 -5.24 -0.20
N LEU A 109 -8.88 -5.63 1.07
CA LEU A 109 -7.98 -5.15 2.13
C LEU A 109 -6.93 -6.21 2.50
N ASP A 110 -7.10 -7.45 2.03
CA ASP A 110 -6.30 -8.63 2.38
C ASP A 110 -5.06 -8.86 1.49
N HIS A 111 -4.85 -8.01 0.47
CA HIS A 111 -3.79 -8.25 -0.52
C HIS A 111 -2.50 -7.53 -0.11
N PHE A 112 -1.72 -8.16 0.78
CA PHE A 112 -0.41 -7.66 1.23
C PHE A 112 -0.43 -6.20 1.73
N GLY A 113 -1.54 -5.73 2.31
CA GLY A 113 -1.70 -4.36 2.79
C GLY A 113 -1.74 -3.28 1.70
N ASP A 114 -1.79 -3.65 0.41
CA ASP A 114 -1.78 -2.71 -0.71
C ASP A 114 -3.04 -1.83 -0.79
N ALA A 115 -3.10 -0.93 -1.78
CA ALA A 115 -4.25 -0.03 -1.92
C ALA A 115 -5.55 -0.74 -2.36
N GLY A 116 -5.53 -2.04 -2.70
CA GLY A 116 -6.62 -2.75 -3.39
C GLY A 116 -6.70 -2.41 -4.89
N LEU A 117 -5.71 -1.69 -5.42
CA LEU A 117 -5.62 -1.21 -6.79
C LEU A 117 -4.17 -1.22 -7.27
N THR A 118 -3.93 -1.84 -8.43
CA THR A 118 -2.64 -1.80 -9.13
C THR A 118 -2.73 -0.83 -10.30
N VAL A 119 -1.82 0.16 -10.36
CA VAL A 119 -1.74 1.17 -11.42
C VAL A 119 -0.35 1.14 -12.04
N ILE A 120 -0.25 0.72 -13.29
CA ILE A 120 1.02 0.54 -14.01
C ILE A 120 1.02 1.44 -15.25
N PRO A 121 1.75 2.56 -15.23
CA PRO A 121 2.04 3.35 -16.42
C PRO A 121 2.87 2.57 -17.44
N GLU A 122 2.47 2.62 -18.71
CA GLU A 122 3.08 1.90 -19.84
C GLU A 122 3.20 2.82 -21.07
N GLU A 123 4.10 2.47 -22.00
CA GLU A 123 4.25 3.13 -23.32
C GLU A 123 4.27 4.67 -23.26
N ILE A 124 5.03 5.22 -22.30
CA ILE A 124 4.97 6.64 -21.96
C ILE A 124 5.84 7.46 -22.94
N SER A 125 5.29 8.56 -23.42
CA SER A 125 5.97 9.55 -24.25
C SER A 125 5.36 10.93 -24.03
N THR A 126 5.92 11.96 -24.66
CA THR A 126 5.34 13.31 -24.62
C THR A 126 4.02 13.42 -25.39
N SER A 127 3.74 12.50 -26.33
CA SER A 127 2.52 12.49 -27.14
C SER A 127 1.42 11.56 -26.61
N SER A 128 1.78 10.52 -25.88
CA SER A 128 0.83 9.52 -25.38
C SER A 128 1.36 8.74 -24.18
N ALA A 129 0.46 8.18 -23.39
CA ALA A 129 0.76 7.15 -22.40
C ALA A 129 -0.41 6.16 -22.32
N SER A 130 -0.11 4.90 -22.00
CA SER A 130 -1.10 3.93 -21.53
C SER A 130 -0.94 3.72 -20.03
N ILE A 131 -2.04 3.37 -19.36
CA ILE A 131 -2.05 3.08 -17.92
C ILE A 131 -2.90 1.84 -17.74
N ARG A 132 -2.27 0.75 -17.30
CA ARG A 132 -2.97 -0.48 -16.91
C ARG A 132 -3.44 -0.33 -15.47
N ILE A 133 -4.75 -0.48 -15.27
CA ILE A 133 -5.41 -0.32 -13.98
C ILE A 133 -6.15 -1.63 -13.69
N THR A 134 -5.88 -2.23 -12.54
CA THR A 134 -6.52 -3.47 -12.10
C THR A 134 -6.89 -3.35 -10.64
N ALA A 135 -8.19 -3.44 -10.32
CA ALA A 135 -8.62 -3.48 -8.93
C ALA A 135 -8.75 -4.92 -8.43
N HIS A 136 -8.52 -5.10 -7.13
CA HIS A 136 -8.64 -6.39 -6.46
C HIS A 136 -9.88 -6.38 -5.60
N ALA A 137 -10.76 -7.36 -5.80
CA ALA A 137 -11.96 -7.55 -4.98
C ALA A 137 -12.36 -9.04 -5.03
N LYS A 138 -13.00 -9.52 -3.97
CA LYS A 138 -13.42 -10.92 -3.84
C LYS A 138 -14.90 -10.99 -3.44
N ASN A 139 -15.54 -12.13 -3.69
CA ASN A 139 -16.89 -12.44 -3.24
C ASN A 139 -17.96 -11.42 -3.69
N LEU A 140 -17.84 -10.90 -4.92
CA LEU A 140 -18.79 -9.95 -5.49
C LEU A 140 -19.94 -10.65 -6.23
N PRO A 141 -21.13 -10.02 -6.33
CA PRO A 141 -22.19 -10.46 -7.24
C PRO A 141 -21.72 -10.50 -8.69
N GLU A 142 -22.32 -11.39 -9.50
CA GLU A 142 -21.92 -11.62 -10.89
C GLU A 142 -22.09 -10.38 -11.78
N ASP A 143 -23.06 -9.52 -11.46
CA ASP A 143 -23.35 -8.28 -12.18
C ASP A 143 -22.62 -7.05 -11.59
N ALA A 144 -21.71 -7.25 -10.63
CA ALA A 144 -20.91 -6.17 -10.08
C ALA A 144 -20.00 -5.55 -11.15
N MET A 145 -19.90 -4.23 -11.11
CA MET A 145 -19.11 -3.43 -12.06
C MET A 145 -18.08 -2.60 -11.31
N ILE A 146 -16.98 -2.26 -11.98
CA ILE A 146 -15.98 -1.32 -11.47
C ILE A 146 -15.90 -0.15 -12.43
N SER A 147 -16.07 1.07 -11.91
CA SER A 147 -15.89 2.31 -12.67
C SER A 147 -14.53 2.92 -12.35
N TYR A 148 -13.68 3.04 -13.37
CA TYR A 148 -12.42 3.76 -13.30
C TYR A 148 -12.57 5.15 -13.89
N THR A 149 -12.16 6.17 -13.14
CA THR A 149 -12.09 7.56 -13.60
C THR A 149 -10.66 8.06 -13.42
N VAL A 150 -10.01 8.47 -14.50
CA VAL A 150 -8.68 9.08 -14.46
C VAL A 150 -8.83 10.60 -14.50
N LEU A 151 -8.26 11.26 -13.51
CA LEU A 151 -8.38 12.70 -13.27
C LEU A 151 -7.00 13.36 -13.22
N THR A 152 -6.95 14.67 -13.49
CA THR A 152 -5.89 15.52 -12.97
C THR A 152 -6.09 15.75 -11.46
N THR A 153 -5.05 16.16 -10.74
CA THR A 153 -5.17 16.56 -9.31
C THR A 153 -6.10 17.75 -9.08
N THR A 154 -6.40 18.54 -10.12
CA THR A 154 -7.41 19.62 -10.09
C THR A 154 -8.84 19.14 -10.35
N GLY A 155 -9.05 17.83 -10.52
CA GLY A 155 -10.36 17.22 -10.73
C GLY A 155 -10.85 17.21 -12.19
N THR A 156 -10.00 17.53 -13.17
CA THR A 156 -10.39 17.44 -14.58
C THR A 156 -10.40 15.99 -15.02
N MET A 157 -11.53 15.51 -15.50
CA MET A 157 -11.66 14.14 -16.00
C MET A 157 -11.00 13.97 -17.36
N LEU A 158 -10.09 13.00 -17.44
CA LEU A 158 -9.34 12.65 -18.64
C LEU A 158 -9.88 11.38 -19.30
N ALA A 159 -10.34 10.43 -18.49
CA ALA A 159 -10.98 9.20 -18.96
C ALA A 159 -11.97 8.66 -17.94
N ASN A 160 -12.98 7.94 -18.42
CA ASN A 160 -13.90 7.18 -17.58
C ASN A 160 -14.30 5.89 -18.30
N LYS A 161 -14.29 4.76 -17.58
CA LYS A 161 -14.67 3.45 -18.10
C LYS A 161 -15.23 2.58 -16.99
N SER A 162 -16.32 1.87 -17.29
CA SER A 162 -16.79 0.76 -16.44
C SER A 162 -16.46 -0.58 -17.08
N VAL A 163 -16.05 -1.54 -16.25
CA VAL A 163 -15.75 -2.93 -16.61
C VAL A 163 -16.46 -3.88 -15.63
N PRO A 164 -16.78 -5.12 -16.03
CA PRO A 164 -17.25 -6.14 -15.10
C PRO A 164 -16.21 -6.41 -14.01
N ALA A 165 -16.64 -6.59 -12.76
CA ALA A 165 -15.72 -6.93 -11.67
C ALA A 165 -15.04 -8.30 -11.87
N SER A 166 -15.65 -9.19 -12.68
CA SER A 166 -15.06 -10.46 -13.10
C SER A 166 -13.92 -10.33 -14.11
N ALA A 167 -13.74 -9.14 -14.71
CA ALA A 167 -12.67 -8.79 -15.63
C ALA A 167 -12.19 -7.36 -15.31
N PRO A 168 -11.52 -7.16 -14.16
CA PRO A 168 -11.31 -5.83 -13.59
C PRO A 168 -10.23 -5.01 -14.29
N GLU A 169 -9.51 -5.56 -15.27
CA GLU A 169 -8.46 -4.82 -15.98
C GLU A 169 -9.04 -3.75 -16.93
N TYR A 170 -8.47 -2.56 -16.87
CA TYR A 170 -8.68 -1.48 -17.82
C TYR A 170 -7.36 -0.86 -18.26
N ILE A 171 -7.12 -0.78 -19.58
CA ILE A 171 -6.01 -0.02 -20.17
C ILE A 171 -6.53 1.35 -20.61
N CYS A 172 -6.17 2.38 -19.85
CA CYS A 172 -6.50 3.77 -20.15
C CYS A 172 -5.45 4.39 -21.06
N HIS A 173 -5.87 5.08 -22.12
CA HIS A 173 -4.96 5.82 -23.00
C HIS A 173 -5.14 7.33 -22.83
N LEU A 174 -4.03 8.05 -22.64
CA LEU A 174 -3.99 9.50 -22.53
C LEU A 174 -3.18 10.09 -23.69
N THR A 175 -3.63 11.23 -24.22
CA THR A 175 -2.92 12.00 -25.25
C THR A 175 -2.25 13.22 -24.64
N ASN A 176 -1.03 13.52 -25.09
CA ASN A 176 -0.20 14.63 -24.62
C ASN A 176 -0.13 14.72 -23.08
N PRO A 177 0.26 13.63 -22.38
CA PRO A 177 0.33 13.65 -20.93
C PRO A 177 1.41 14.64 -20.45
N CYS A 178 1.13 15.30 -19.34
CA CYS A 178 2.16 15.95 -18.54
C CYS A 178 2.94 14.87 -17.78
N LEU A 179 4.25 14.79 -18.00
CA LEU A 179 5.10 13.80 -17.33
C LEU A 179 5.53 14.28 -15.94
N TRP A 180 5.65 13.32 -15.02
CA TRP A 180 6.36 13.50 -13.77
C TRP A 180 7.87 13.50 -14.06
N ASN A 181 8.57 14.55 -13.65
CA ASN A 181 9.99 14.78 -13.95
C ASN A 181 10.70 15.42 -12.76
N GLY A 182 10.44 14.86 -11.56
CA GLY A 182 10.88 15.41 -10.28
C GLY A 182 10.48 16.87 -10.10
N LYS A 183 11.31 17.64 -9.39
CA LYS A 183 11.07 19.06 -9.06
C LYS A 183 10.75 19.97 -10.24
N THR A 184 11.18 19.60 -11.46
CA THR A 184 10.89 20.38 -12.67
C THR A 184 9.44 20.24 -13.13
N SER A 185 8.80 19.11 -12.83
CA SER A 185 7.40 18.81 -13.19
C SER A 185 6.88 17.69 -12.29
N PRO A 186 6.49 17.95 -11.03
CA PRO A 186 5.92 16.93 -10.15
C PRO A 186 4.44 16.70 -10.48
N LYS A 187 4.16 16.30 -11.72
CA LYS A 187 2.79 16.16 -12.24
C LYS A 187 2.22 14.80 -11.87
N LEU A 188 1.19 14.84 -11.04
CA LEU A 188 0.41 13.69 -10.64
C LEU A 188 -0.96 13.66 -11.32
N TYR A 189 -1.50 12.46 -11.41
CA TYR A 189 -2.86 12.12 -11.81
C TYR A 189 -3.50 11.32 -10.68
N VAL A 190 -4.80 11.11 -10.77
CA VAL A 190 -5.57 10.35 -9.79
C VAL A 190 -6.43 9.33 -10.51
N VAL A 191 -6.40 8.07 -10.07
CA VAL A 191 -7.41 7.08 -10.42
C VAL A 191 -8.44 7.03 -9.30
N VAL A 192 -9.72 7.20 -9.64
CA VAL A 192 -10.85 6.90 -8.77
C VAL A 192 -11.50 5.62 -9.26
N ALA A 193 -11.38 4.54 -8.48
CA ALA A 193 -12.03 3.27 -8.73
C ALA A 193 -13.28 3.16 -7.84
N GLY A 194 -14.46 3.03 -8.43
CA GLY A 194 -15.73 2.84 -7.72
C GLY A 194 -16.28 1.44 -7.95
N LEU A 195 -16.53 0.69 -6.88
CA LEU A 195 -17.20 -0.61 -6.93
C LEU A 195 -18.71 -0.39 -6.96
N ILE A 196 -19.36 -0.86 -8.01
CA ILE A 196 -20.79 -0.69 -8.25
C ILE A 196 -21.49 -2.04 -8.10
N VAL A 197 -22.43 -2.14 -7.15
CA VAL A 197 -23.25 -3.32 -6.92
C VAL A 197 -24.71 -2.89 -6.88
N ASN A 198 -25.61 -3.62 -7.55
CA ASN A 198 -27.03 -3.29 -7.62
C ASN A 198 -27.32 -1.84 -8.06
N GLY A 199 -26.46 -1.26 -8.91
CA GLY A 199 -26.57 0.12 -9.40
C GLY A 199 -26.13 1.22 -8.43
N ALA A 200 -25.59 0.87 -7.26
CA ALA A 200 -25.06 1.82 -6.27
C ALA A 200 -23.54 1.65 -6.10
N THR A 201 -22.83 2.75 -5.81
CA THR A 201 -21.41 2.69 -5.46
C THR A 201 -21.25 2.29 -3.99
N GLU A 202 -20.76 1.07 -3.74
CA GLU A 202 -20.58 0.50 -2.40
C GLU A 202 -19.23 0.90 -1.79
N ASP A 203 -18.16 0.83 -2.58
CA ASP A 203 -16.79 1.16 -2.16
C ASP A 203 -16.06 2.03 -3.19
N GLN A 204 -15.04 2.75 -2.74
CA GLN A 204 -14.24 3.63 -3.59
C GLN A 204 -12.79 3.68 -3.10
N ILE A 205 -11.86 3.58 -4.05
CA ILE A 205 -10.44 3.86 -3.86
C ILE A 205 -10.07 5.10 -4.68
N VAL A 206 -9.24 5.96 -4.09
CA VAL A 206 -8.62 7.10 -4.75
C VAL A 206 -7.11 6.90 -4.65
N LEU A 207 -6.41 6.79 -5.78
CA LEU A 207 -4.98 6.52 -5.81
C LEU A 207 -4.25 7.52 -6.71
N PRO A 208 -3.37 8.37 -6.16
CA PRO A 208 -2.46 9.20 -6.94
C PRO A 208 -1.41 8.37 -7.69
N PHE A 209 -0.96 8.85 -8.84
CA PHE A 209 0.16 8.26 -9.58
C PHE A 209 0.83 9.28 -10.50
N GLY A 210 2.05 8.99 -10.94
CA GLY A 210 2.79 9.83 -11.90
C GLY A 210 3.20 9.08 -13.16
N LEU A 211 3.34 9.82 -14.26
CA LEU A 211 3.75 9.27 -15.56
C LEU A 211 5.21 9.62 -15.85
N ARG A 212 6.10 8.64 -15.84
CA ARG A 212 7.53 8.83 -16.15
C ARG A 212 8.12 7.55 -16.75
N ASN A 213 9.12 7.67 -17.61
CA ASN A 213 9.95 6.53 -17.99
C ASN A 213 11.18 6.46 -17.10
N LEU A 214 11.50 5.25 -16.65
CA LEU A 214 12.75 4.94 -15.97
C LEU A 214 13.65 4.11 -16.88
N SER A 215 14.93 4.42 -16.86
CA SER A 215 15.97 3.58 -17.46
C SER A 215 17.26 3.71 -16.65
N MET A 216 18.24 2.88 -16.98
CA MET A 216 19.53 2.87 -16.30
C MET A 216 20.66 2.90 -17.31
N GLU A 217 21.69 3.71 -17.06
CA GLU A 217 22.93 3.70 -17.83
C GLU A 217 23.81 2.50 -17.43
N SER A 218 24.75 2.13 -18.29
CA SER A 218 25.71 1.06 -18.00
C SER A 218 26.61 1.35 -16.79
N ASN A 219 26.70 2.60 -16.34
CA ASN A 219 27.45 3.01 -15.15
C ASN A 219 26.62 2.94 -13.85
N GLY A 220 25.35 2.50 -13.92
CA GLY A 220 24.44 2.39 -12.78
C GLY A 220 23.59 3.63 -12.50
N SER A 221 23.76 4.73 -13.25
CA SER A 221 22.95 5.93 -13.07
C SER A 221 21.51 5.71 -13.53
N VAL A 222 20.54 6.16 -12.74
CA VAL A 222 19.11 6.11 -13.10
C VAL A 222 18.73 7.34 -13.92
N LEU A 223 17.92 7.15 -14.96
CA LEU A 223 17.37 8.24 -15.76
C LEU A 223 15.86 8.33 -15.57
N VAL A 224 15.36 9.56 -15.50
CA VAL A 224 13.93 9.88 -15.54
C VAL A 224 13.66 10.62 -16.85
N ASN A 225 12.79 10.05 -17.69
CA ASN A 225 12.46 10.57 -19.02
C ASN A 225 13.70 10.82 -19.91
N GLY A 226 14.74 9.99 -19.77
CA GLY A 226 15.99 10.10 -20.52
C GLY A 226 16.99 11.12 -19.96
N LEU A 227 16.71 11.73 -18.81
CA LEU A 227 17.63 12.63 -18.11
C LEU A 227 18.23 11.92 -16.89
N CYS A 228 19.56 11.90 -16.81
CA CYS A 228 20.28 11.31 -15.68
C CYS A 228 19.96 12.06 -14.39
N VAL A 229 19.60 11.31 -13.34
CA VAL A 229 19.42 11.83 -11.99
C VAL A 229 20.80 11.89 -11.32
N PRO A 230 21.28 13.08 -10.92
CA PRO A 230 22.55 13.18 -10.22
C PRO A 230 22.50 12.43 -8.89
N GLU A 231 23.55 11.70 -8.53
CA GLU A 231 23.61 10.91 -7.29
C GLU A 231 23.29 11.73 -6.03
N LYS A 232 23.71 13.00 -5.99
CA LYS A 232 23.43 13.93 -4.89
C LYS A 232 21.95 14.30 -4.72
N ASP A 233 21.16 14.09 -5.77
CA ASP A 233 19.72 14.41 -5.82
C ASP A 233 18.87 13.13 -5.63
N LEU A 234 19.51 11.95 -5.56
CA LEU A 234 18.89 10.66 -5.30
C LEU A 234 18.94 10.36 -3.79
N ILE A 235 17.78 10.39 -3.14
CA ILE A 235 17.63 10.08 -1.72
C ILE A 235 17.63 8.56 -1.55
N ARG A 236 18.54 8.03 -0.75
CA ARG A 236 18.59 6.61 -0.39
C ARG A 236 17.88 6.43 0.94
N THR A 237 16.79 5.66 0.97
CA THR A 237 15.96 5.54 2.16
C THR A 237 15.20 4.21 2.22
N LEU A 238 14.65 3.89 3.39
CA LEU A 238 13.63 2.87 3.61
C LEU A 238 12.61 3.48 4.59
N GLU A 239 11.50 3.97 4.08
CA GLU A 239 10.51 4.66 4.91
C GLU A 239 9.48 3.68 5.47
N SER A 240 9.14 3.83 6.74
CA SER A 240 8.03 3.10 7.37
C SER A 240 6.71 3.88 7.31
N ASP A 241 6.78 5.20 7.16
CA ASP A 241 5.62 6.07 7.03
C ASP A 241 5.29 6.26 5.53
N PRO A 242 4.14 5.75 5.04
CA PRO A 242 3.78 5.86 3.63
C PRO A 242 3.61 7.32 3.17
N PHE A 243 3.29 8.25 4.09
CA PHE A 243 3.11 9.65 3.74
C PHE A 243 4.41 10.34 3.30
N VAL A 244 5.58 9.78 3.66
CA VAL A 244 6.86 10.32 3.20
C VAL A 244 7.00 10.18 1.68
N TYR A 245 6.54 9.06 1.10
CA TYR A 245 6.58 8.90 -0.35
C TYR A 245 5.52 9.74 -1.06
N ASP A 246 4.36 9.96 -0.44
CA ASP A 246 3.36 10.92 -0.95
C ASP A 246 3.96 12.33 -1.04
N ASP A 247 4.63 12.80 0.02
CA ASP A 247 5.31 14.10 0.04
C ASP A 247 6.40 14.19 -1.06
N MET A 248 7.17 13.10 -1.25
CA MET A 248 8.18 13.03 -2.32
C MET A 248 7.57 13.03 -3.72
N ASP A 249 6.40 12.41 -3.91
CA ASP A 249 5.68 12.42 -5.17
C ASP A 249 5.23 13.83 -5.54
N GLU A 250 4.71 14.57 -4.55
CA GLU A 250 4.22 15.93 -4.70
C GLU A 250 5.34 16.97 -4.88
N ASP A 251 6.43 16.85 -4.13
CA ASP A 251 7.55 17.80 -4.20
C ASP A 251 8.52 17.50 -5.36
N GLY A 252 8.45 16.28 -5.92
CA GLY A 252 9.27 15.84 -7.03
C GLY A 252 10.65 15.35 -6.63
N SER A 253 10.82 14.85 -5.41
CA SER A 253 12.02 14.20 -4.93
C SER A 253 12.21 12.82 -5.56
N PHE A 254 13.47 12.40 -5.66
CA PHE A 254 13.85 11.11 -6.22
C PHE A 254 14.33 10.20 -5.11
N ALA A 255 13.70 9.04 -4.96
CA ALA A 255 14.06 8.04 -3.97
C ALA A 255 14.63 6.78 -4.64
N CYS A 256 15.64 6.19 -4.01
CA CYS A 256 16.01 4.79 -4.22
C CYS A 256 15.79 4.05 -2.90
N VAL A 257 14.96 3.03 -2.93
CA VAL A 257 14.62 2.27 -1.73
C VAL A 257 15.72 1.26 -1.45
N GLU A 258 16.37 1.36 -0.30
CA GLU A 258 17.40 0.41 0.14
C GLU A 258 16.77 -0.68 1.02
N LEU A 259 16.64 -1.88 0.47
CA LEU A 259 15.89 -2.98 1.07
C LEU A 259 16.72 -3.79 2.08
N LYS A 260 17.97 -3.40 2.34
CA LYS A 260 18.87 -4.15 3.22
C LYS A 260 18.28 -4.32 4.62
N GLU A 261 17.81 -3.24 5.24
CA GLU A 261 17.24 -3.33 6.58
C GLU A 261 16.00 -4.23 6.61
N LEU A 262 15.17 -4.18 5.57
CA LEU A 262 13.99 -5.04 5.43
C LEU A 262 14.37 -6.53 5.31
N CYS A 263 15.44 -6.85 4.58
CA CYS A 263 15.95 -8.23 4.51
C CYS A 263 16.61 -8.68 5.83
N ASP A 264 17.34 -7.78 6.50
CA ASP A 264 18.07 -8.10 7.74
C ASP A 264 17.14 -8.42 8.93
N ILE A 265 15.89 -7.92 8.91
CA ILE A 265 14.89 -8.22 9.96
C ILE A 265 14.12 -9.53 9.72
N ALA A 266 14.23 -10.11 8.52
CA ALA A 266 13.50 -11.32 8.17
C ALA A 266 13.96 -12.52 9.01
N ALA A 267 13.02 -13.32 9.51
CA ALA A 267 13.31 -14.51 10.28
C ALA A 267 13.90 -15.65 9.42
N ASP A 268 13.43 -15.76 8.17
CA ASP A 268 13.87 -16.73 7.18
C ASP A 268 13.59 -16.23 5.74
N GLU A 269 13.86 -17.07 4.74
CA GLU A 269 13.68 -16.74 3.32
C GLU A 269 12.21 -16.45 2.95
N GLU A 270 11.26 -17.15 3.57
CA GLU A 270 9.83 -16.96 3.28
C GLU A 270 9.31 -15.67 3.91
N ASP A 271 9.77 -15.37 5.13
CA ASP A 271 9.50 -14.08 5.76
C ASP A 271 10.09 -12.91 4.95
N CYS A 272 11.32 -13.05 4.46
CA CYS A 272 11.95 -12.06 3.58
C CYS A 272 11.16 -11.86 2.28
N ARG A 273 10.68 -12.95 1.67
CA ARG A 273 9.79 -12.91 0.50
C ARG A 273 8.52 -12.12 0.78
N ASN A 274 7.88 -12.37 1.92
CA ASN A 274 6.63 -11.71 2.29
C ASN A 274 6.85 -10.22 2.57
N LEU A 275 7.87 -9.86 3.36
CA LEU A 275 8.23 -8.47 3.63
C LEU A 275 8.52 -7.68 2.35
N LEU A 276 9.32 -8.24 1.44
CA LEU A 276 9.60 -7.62 0.15
C LEU A 276 8.33 -7.48 -0.71
N THR A 277 7.45 -8.49 -0.67
CA THR A 277 6.19 -8.46 -1.41
C THR A 277 5.26 -7.37 -0.90
N GLU A 278 5.05 -7.30 0.41
CA GLU A 278 4.27 -6.26 1.08
C GLU A 278 4.83 -4.88 0.75
N TYR A 279 6.12 -4.66 1.00
CA TYR A 279 6.72 -3.33 0.86
C TYR A 279 6.67 -2.83 -0.59
N VAL A 280 6.94 -3.69 -1.57
CA VAL A 280 6.89 -3.29 -2.98
C VAL A 280 5.45 -3.01 -3.41
N LEU A 281 4.50 -3.89 -3.11
CA LEU A 281 3.10 -3.71 -3.54
C LEU A 281 2.44 -2.50 -2.88
N GLN A 282 2.78 -2.22 -1.62
CA GLN A 282 2.29 -1.04 -0.90
C GLN A 282 2.83 0.28 -1.46
N ASN A 283 3.96 0.25 -2.17
CA ASN A 283 4.66 1.46 -2.61
C ASN A 283 4.84 1.58 -4.14
N ALA A 284 4.38 0.60 -4.92
CA ALA A 284 4.63 0.52 -6.37
C ALA A 284 4.02 1.68 -7.17
N TYR A 285 3.00 2.37 -6.65
CA TYR A 285 2.35 3.49 -7.34
C TYR A 285 3.09 4.83 -7.21
N HIS A 286 4.03 4.96 -6.26
CA HIS A 286 4.74 6.22 -5.99
C HIS A 286 5.74 6.60 -7.09
N PRO A 287 5.51 7.65 -7.89
CA PRO A 287 6.47 8.07 -8.91
C PRO A 287 7.84 8.51 -8.38
N SER A 288 7.95 8.93 -7.13
CA SER A 288 9.22 9.32 -6.51
C SER A 288 10.21 8.16 -6.39
N ILE A 289 9.74 6.94 -6.16
CA ILE A 289 10.59 5.74 -6.06
C ILE A 289 11.11 5.39 -7.45
N LEU A 290 12.43 5.45 -7.64
CA LEU A 290 13.08 5.21 -8.93
C LEU A 290 13.72 3.84 -9.03
N CYS A 291 14.09 3.22 -7.91
CA CYS A 291 14.77 1.93 -7.88
C CYS A 291 14.54 1.20 -6.57
N TRP A 292 14.60 -0.13 -6.67
CA TRP A 292 14.71 -1.04 -5.53
C TRP A 292 16.15 -1.51 -5.45
N LYS A 293 16.84 -1.31 -4.33
CA LYS A 293 18.21 -1.79 -4.13
C LYS A 293 18.23 -2.92 -3.12
N LEU A 294 18.56 -4.11 -3.61
CA LEU A 294 18.79 -5.29 -2.77
C LEU A 294 20.24 -5.30 -2.27
N PRO A 295 20.53 -5.89 -1.10
CA PRO A 295 21.91 -6.18 -0.74
C PRO A 295 22.45 -7.34 -1.60
N GLU A 296 23.77 -7.34 -1.85
CA GLU A 296 24.41 -8.33 -2.75
C GLU A 296 24.16 -9.80 -2.35
N ASP A 297 24.03 -10.06 -1.05
CA ASP A 297 23.78 -11.39 -0.48
C ASP A 297 22.31 -11.87 -0.61
N HIS A 298 21.41 -11.00 -1.09
CA HIS A 298 19.99 -11.30 -1.36
C HIS A 298 19.64 -11.06 -2.84
N ALA A 299 20.63 -11.16 -3.73
CA ALA A 299 20.45 -10.88 -5.15
C ALA A 299 19.48 -11.84 -5.87
N ASP A 300 19.21 -13.00 -5.27
CA ASP A 300 18.23 -13.99 -5.71
C ASP A 300 16.78 -13.48 -5.68
N PHE A 301 16.46 -12.54 -4.78
CA PHE A 301 15.15 -11.87 -4.76
C PHE A 301 14.92 -10.89 -5.92
N ALA A 302 15.92 -10.62 -6.75
CA ALA A 302 15.76 -9.71 -7.89
C ALA A 302 14.74 -10.21 -8.93
N ALA A 303 14.50 -11.53 -9.01
CA ALA A 303 13.44 -12.08 -9.85
C ALA A 303 12.04 -11.73 -9.31
N LEU A 304 11.85 -11.88 -7.98
CA LEU A 304 10.62 -11.50 -7.29
C LEU A 304 10.30 -10.02 -7.50
N LEU A 305 11.28 -9.13 -7.25
CA LEU A 305 11.04 -7.69 -7.40
C LEU A 305 10.62 -7.30 -8.82
N ARG A 306 11.18 -7.93 -9.86
CA ARG A 306 10.80 -7.68 -11.25
C ARG A 306 9.42 -8.24 -11.62
N GLU A 307 8.98 -9.29 -10.94
CA GLU A 307 7.62 -9.84 -11.09
C GLU A 307 6.59 -8.91 -10.44
N LEU A 308 6.88 -8.42 -9.23
CA LEU A 308 6.01 -7.51 -8.48
C LEU A 308 5.96 -6.11 -9.12
N ASP A 309 7.11 -5.60 -9.56
CA ASP A 309 7.24 -4.28 -10.16
C ASP A 309 8.20 -4.31 -11.36
N SER A 310 7.62 -4.52 -12.53
CA SER A 310 8.36 -4.49 -13.81
C SER A 310 8.77 -3.09 -14.27
N THR A 311 8.30 -2.03 -13.60
CA THR A 311 8.50 -0.64 -14.04
C THR A 311 9.75 0.01 -13.47
N ARG A 312 10.36 -0.59 -12.44
CA ARG A 312 11.55 -0.06 -11.76
C ARG A 312 12.76 -0.99 -11.93
N PRO A 313 13.96 -0.42 -12.13
CA PRO A 313 15.20 -1.19 -12.07
C PRO A 313 15.45 -1.72 -10.64
N VAL A 314 16.05 -2.90 -10.59
CA VAL A 314 16.59 -3.51 -9.36
C VAL A 314 18.12 -3.35 -9.36
N LEU A 315 18.64 -2.74 -8.28
CA LEU A 315 20.05 -2.48 -8.03
C LEU A 315 20.61 -3.44 -6.96
N PHE A 316 21.94 -3.50 -6.86
CA PHE A 316 22.71 -4.25 -5.87
C PHE A 316 23.74 -3.34 -5.21
#